data_AF-A0AAW5EBR6-F1
#
_entry.id   AF-A0AAW5EBR6-F1
#
_cell.length_a   1.000
_cell.length_b   1.000
_cell.length_c   1.000
_cell.angle_alpha   90.00
_cell.angle_beta   90.00
_cell.angle_gamma   90.00
#
_symmetry.space_group_name_H-M   'P 1'
#
loop_
_entity.id
_entity.type
_entity.pdbx_description
1 polymer ?
#
loop_
_entity_poly.entity_id
_entity_poly.type
_entity_poly.pdbx_seq_one_letter_code
_entity_poly.pdbx_strand_id
1 'polypeptide(L)'
;AYATSLGKALLSNKNKEELKKIYPNNFEKITENTLKNIDELYQQIEQIKKEKIAIESGEINPQIECMAIGIEHKNKIIAAISISYLIFYSNETFREKNKKI
;
A
#
# COMPACT_ATOMS: atom_id res chain seq x y z
N ALA A 1 7.75 -3.32 -4.05
CA ALA A 1 7.26 -2.77 -2.76
C ALA A 1 6.25 -1.64 -2.96
N TYR A 2 6.51 -0.65 -3.83
CA TYR A 2 5.55 0.43 -4.12
C TYR A 2 4.22 -0.04 -4.74
N ALA A 3 4.18 -1.20 -5.41
CA ALA A 3 2.97 -1.75 -6.06
C ALA A 3 2.27 -2.85 -5.25
N THR A 4 2.54 -2.97 -3.94
CA THR A 4 1.96 -4.02 -3.09
C THR A 4 1.49 -3.42 -1.77
N SER A 5 0.35 -3.86 -1.23
CA SER A 5 -0.12 -3.37 0.08
C SER A 5 0.89 -3.64 1.20
N LEU A 6 1.51 -4.83 1.22
CA LEU A 6 2.53 -5.21 2.20
C LEU A 6 3.73 -4.26 2.17
N GLY A 7 4.26 -4.00 0.97
CA GLY A 7 5.37 -3.07 0.79
C GLY A 7 5.02 -1.65 1.22
N LYS A 8 3.82 -1.17 0.89
CA LYS A 8 3.34 0.15 1.34
C LYS A 8 3.18 0.24 2.85
N ALA A 9 2.66 -0.82 3.49
CA ALA A 9 2.58 -0.91 4.95
C ALA A 9 3.98 -0.84 5.60
N LEU A 10 4.98 -1.53 5.05
CA LEU A 10 6.36 -1.45 5.54
C LEU A 10 6.97 -0.04 5.37
N LEU A 11 6.52 0.71 4.36
CA LEU A 11 7.01 2.05 4.06
C LEU A 11 6.23 3.15 4.82
N SER A 12 5.17 2.79 5.56
CA SER A 12 4.21 3.77 6.09
C SER A 12 4.80 4.77 7.08
N ASN A 13 5.92 4.47 7.74
CA ASN A 13 6.56 5.42 8.67
C ASN A 13 7.61 6.32 7.98
N LYS A 14 7.81 6.20 6.67
CA LYS A 14 8.77 7.03 5.92
C LYS A 14 8.18 8.37 5.52
N ASN A 15 9.04 9.38 5.44
CA ASN A 15 8.73 10.66 4.81
C ASN A 15 9.09 10.64 3.31
N LYS A 16 8.66 11.68 2.60
CA LYS A 16 8.84 11.80 1.15
C LYS A 16 10.31 11.76 0.72
N GLU A 17 11.21 12.40 1.46
CA GLU A 17 12.64 12.43 1.14
C GLU A 17 13.30 11.06 1.34
N GLU A 18 12.89 10.31 2.37
CA GLU A 18 13.32 8.92 2.53
C GLU A 18 12.81 8.02 1.40
N LEU A 19 11.58 8.23 0.93
CA LEU A 19 11.03 7.48 -0.21
C LEU A 19 11.79 7.79 -1.51
N LYS A 20 12.14 9.06 -1.77
CA LYS A 20 12.97 9.45 -2.93
C LYS A 20 14.34 8.78 -2.93
N LYS A 21 14.93 8.55 -1.75
CA LYS A 21 16.20 7.82 -1.63
C LYS A 21 16.06 6.34 -2.00
N ILE A 22 14.91 5.74 -1.70
CA ILE A 22 14.62 4.33 -2.02
C ILE A 22 14.27 4.18 -3.51
N TYR A 23 13.55 5.16 -4.06
CA TYR A 23 13.09 5.16 -5.44
C TYR A 23 13.53 6.45 -6.14
N PRO A 24 14.78 6.51 -6.61
CA PRO A 24 15.31 7.70 -7.28
C PRO A 24 14.73 7.91 -8.68
N ASN A 25 14.14 6.88 -9.27
CA ASN A 25 13.57 6.88 -10.61
C ASN A 25 12.05 6.68 -10.57
N ASN A 26 11.39 6.95 -11.70
CA ASN A 26 9.97 6.62 -11.87
C ASN A 26 9.72 5.12 -11.70
N PHE A 27 8.49 4.79 -11.35
CA PHE A 27 8.08 3.41 -11.16
C PHE A 27 7.90 2.71 -12.50
N GLU A 28 8.29 1.43 -12.53
CA GLU A 28 7.90 0.56 -13.63
C GLU A 28 6.39 0.35 -13.57
N LYS A 29 5.72 0.58 -14.70
CA LYS A 29 4.28 0.38 -14.86
C LYS A 29 4.01 -1.09 -15.14
N ILE A 30 3.62 -1.83 -14.10
CA ILE A 30 3.38 -3.29 -14.17
C ILE A 30 1.97 -3.58 -14.72
N THR A 31 1.01 -2.74 -14.34
CA THR A 31 -0.38 -2.76 -14.75
C THR A 31 -0.86 -1.34 -15.03
N GLU A 32 -2.08 -1.20 -15.54
CA GLU A 32 -2.71 0.11 -15.71
C GLU A 32 -2.92 0.87 -14.38
N ASN A 33 -3.01 0.15 -13.26
CA ASN A 33 -3.24 0.74 -11.93
C ASN A 33 -1.94 1.03 -11.17
N THR A 34 -0.79 0.55 -11.65
CA THR A 34 0.48 0.80 -10.97
C THR A 34 0.74 2.30 -10.85
N LEU A 35 1.12 2.74 -9.65
CA LEU A 35 1.51 4.13 -9.40
C LEU A 35 2.62 4.56 -10.35
N LYS A 36 2.61 5.83 -10.74
CA LYS A 36 3.55 6.38 -11.72
C LYS A 36 4.84 6.89 -11.07
N ASN A 37 4.73 7.44 -9.86
CA ASN A 37 5.82 8.19 -9.23
C ASN A 37 5.69 8.26 -7.70
N ILE A 38 6.72 8.85 -7.10
CA ILE A 38 6.82 9.03 -5.65
C ILE A 38 5.71 9.90 -5.06
N ASP A 39 5.18 10.87 -5.82
CA ASP A 39 4.12 11.74 -5.30
C ASP A 39 2.84 10.94 -5.04
N GLU A 40 2.46 10.07 -5.99
CA GLU A 40 1.32 9.17 -5.85
C GLU A 40 1.53 8.15 -4.71
N LEU A 41 2.75 7.57 -4.60
CA LEU A 41 3.07 6.69 -3.47
C LEU A 41 2.98 7.43 -2.14
N TYR A 42 3.54 8.64 -2.05
CA TYR A 42 3.54 9.42 -0.82
C TYR A 42 2.10 9.79 -0.39
N GLN A 43 1.23 10.13 -1.33
CA GLN A 43 -0.20 10.36 -1.04
C GLN A 43 -0.85 9.12 -0.42
N GLN A 44 -0.61 7.93 -0.97
CA GLN A 44 -1.13 6.70 -0.37
C GLN A 44 -0.50 6.41 1.00
N ILE A 45 0.80 6.66 1.19
CA ILE A 45 1.46 6.49 2.49
C ILE A 45 0.84 7.40 3.56
N GLU A 46 0.52 8.66 3.23
CA GLU A 46 -0.16 9.57 4.16
C GLU A 46 -1.56 9.07 4.53
N GLN A 47 -2.29 8.50 3.56
CA GLN A 47 -3.56 7.84 3.84
C GLN A 47 -3.39 6.63 4.77
N ILE A 48 -2.39 5.79 4.51
CA ILE A 48 -2.08 4.61 5.34
C ILE A 48 -1.72 5.03 6.77
N LYS A 49 -0.98 6.13 6.97
CA LYS A 49 -0.68 6.64 8.31
C LYS A 49 -1.95 6.98 9.09
N LYS A 50 -2.95 7.55 8.43
CA LYS A 50 -4.25 7.92 9.01
C LYS A 50 -5.15 6.71 9.26
N GLU A 51 -5.25 5.81 8.28
CA GLU A 51 -6.20 4.69 8.28
C GLU A 51 -5.63 3.41 8.90
N LYS A 52 -4.30 3.32 9.06
CA LYS A 52 -3.54 2.15 9.56
C LYS A 52 -3.66 0.89 8.69
N ILE A 53 -4.26 1.01 7.50
CA ILE A 53 -4.42 -0.06 6.52
C ILE A 53 -3.83 0.38 5.19
N ALA A 54 -3.00 -0.45 4.59
CA ALA A 54 -2.59 -0.34 3.21
C ALA A 54 -3.50 -1.17 2.32
N ILE A 55 -4.11 -0.52 1.33
CA ILE A 55 -4.91 -1.18 0.30
C ILE A 55 -4.16 -1.01 -1.02
N GLU A 56 -4.05 -2.10 -1.78
CA GLU A 56 -3.47 -2.09 -3.11
C GLU A 56 -4.41 -2.87 -4.04
N SER A 57 -4.87 -2.21 -5.10
CA SER A 57 -5.93 -2.73 -5.95
C SER A 57 -5.43 -2.82 -7.39
N GLY A 58 -5.06 -4.01 -7.81
CA GLY A 58 -4.77 -4.28 -9.21
C GLY A 58 -3.44 -3.72 -9.71
N GLU A 59 -2.56 -3.23 -8.84
CA GLU A 59 -1.30 -2.56 -9.20
C GLU A 59 -0.21 -3.54 -9.58
N ILE A 60 -0.15 -4.70 -8.93
CA ILE A 60 0.78 -5.79 -9.27
C ILE A 60 0.14 -6.84 -10.18
N ASN A 61 -1.15 -7.12 -9.98
CA ASN A 61 -1.94 -8.05 -10.79
C ASN A 61 -3.36 -7.49 -10.90
N PRO A 62 -3.88 -7.21 -12.12
CA PRO A 62 -5.16 -6.51 -12.30
C PRO A 62 -6.38 -7.18 -11.65
N GLN A 63 -6.30 -8.48 -11.36
CA GLN A 63 -7.41 -9.27 -10.79
C GLN A 63 -7.33 -9.41 -9.28
N ILE A 64 -6.28 -8.90 -8.65
CA ILE A 64 -6.00 -9.07 -7.23
C ILE A 64 -6.08 -7.74 -6.52
N GLU A 65 -6.67 -7.78 -5.32
CA GLU A 65 -6.53 -6.73 -4.34
C GLU A 65 -5.94 -7.30 -3.06
N CYS A 66 -5.14 -6.48 -2.39
CA CYS A 66 -4.53 -6.82 -1.14
C CYS A 66 -4.83 -5.76 -0.06
N MET A 67 -5.00 -6.22 1.17
CA MET A 67 -4.98 -5.38 2.38
C MET A 67 -3.80 -5.76 3.25
N ALA A 68 -3.12 -4.79 3.85
CA ALA A 68 -1.99 -5.03 4.73
C ALA A 68 -1.94 -4.07 5.90
N ILE A 69 -1.32 -4.52 6.98
CA ILE A 69 -1.10 -3.75 8.20
C ILE A 69 0.37 -3.80 8.56
N GLY A 70 0.89 -2.69 9.08
CA GLY A 70 2.22 -2.64 9.68
C GLY A 70 2.18 -3.13 11.12
N ILE A 71 3.14 -3.97 11.51
CA ILE A 71 3.38 -4.37 12.90
C ILE A 71 4.41 -3.40 13.46
N GLU A 72 3.97 -2.61 14.44
CA GLU A 72 4.78 -1.55 15.03
C GLU A 72 5.40 -1.97 16.36
N HIS A 73 6.68 -1.63 16.56
CA HIS A 73 7.36 -1.70 17.84
C HIS A 73 8.19 -0.43 18.05
N LYS A 74 7.95 0.28 19.16
CA LYS A 74 8.63 1.55 19.49
C LYS A 74 8.55 2.58 18.35
N ASN A 75 7.34 2.83 17.84
CA ASN A 75 7.06 3.78 16.74
C ASN A 75 7.78 3.46 15.41
N LYS A 76 8.22 2.20 15.22
CA LYS A 76 8.82 1.71 13.99
C LYS A 76 8.05 0.51 13.47
N ILE A 77 7.74 0.51 12.19
CA ILE A 77 7.21 -0.68 11.52
C ILE A 77 8.35 -1.69 11.40
N ILE A 78 8.22 -2.84 12.05
CA ILE A 78 9.23 -3.90 12.07
C ILE A 78 8.85 -5.10 11.20
N ALA A 79 7.56 -5.26 10.92
CA ALA A 79 7.02 -6.29 10.05
C ALA A 79 5.70 -5.80 9.45
N ALA A 80 5.13 -6.57 8.53
CA ALA A 80 3.78 -6.34 8.03
C ALA A 80 3.14 -7.69 7.73
N ILE A 81 1.81 -7.73 7.77
CA ILE A 81 1.02 -8.89 7.34
C ILE A 81 0.00 -8.41 6.31
N SER A 82 -0.23 -9.23 5.29
CA SER A 82 -1.18 -8.92 4.22
C SER A 82 -2.07 -10.11 3.90
N ILE A 83 -3.28 -9.80 3.44
CA ILE A 83 -4.19 -10.73 2.79
C ILE A 83 -4.39 -10.31 1.34
N SER A 84 -4.50 -11.30 0.46
CA SER A 84 -4.76 -11.11 -0.97
C SER A 84 -6.02 -11.86 -1.35
N TYR A 85 -6.84 -11.23 -2.19
CA TYR A 85 -8.11 -11.77 -2.63
C TYR A 85 -8.42 -11.28 -4.04
N LEU A 86 -9.33 -11.98 -4.74
CA LEU A 86 -9.76 -11.56 -6.08
C LEU A 86 -10.58 -10.27 -5.97
N ILE A 87 -10.26 -9.30 -6.82
CA ILE A 87 -10.92 -7.98 -6.85
C ILE A 87 -12.44 -8.10 -7.08
N PHE A 88 -12.88 -9.16 -7.75
CA PHE A 88 -14.29 -9.52 -7.93
C PHE A 88 -15.08 -9.57 -6.62
N TYR A 89 -14.45 -9.97 -5.51
CA TYR A 89 -15.10 -10.02 -4.19
C TYR A 89 -15.03 -8.68 -3.43
N SER A 90 -14.26 -7.71 -3.89
CA SER A 90 -14.01 -6.43 -3.19
C SER A 90 -14.94 -5.30 -3.61
N ASN A 91 -16.24 -5.53 -3.44
CA ASN A 91 -17.23 -4.48 -3.61
C ASN A 91 -17.17 -3.45 -2.47
N GLU A 92 -17.91 -2.35 -2.61
CA GLU A 92 -17.93 -1.26 -1.64
C GLU A 92 -18.26 -1.74 -0.22
N THR A 93 -19.31 -2.57 -0.08
CA THR A 93 -19.70 -3.15 1.21
C THR A 93 -18.59 -3.99 1.84
N PHE A 94 -17.88 -4.80 1.06
CA PHE A 94 -16.73 -5.57 1.53
C PHE A 94 -15.64 -4.65 2.08
N ARG A 95 -15.31 -3.58 1.35
CA ARG A 95 -14.27 -2.63 1.79
C ARG A 95 -14.68 -1.88 3.05
N GLU A 96 -15.89 -1.37 3.11
CA GLU A 96 -16.38 -0.63 4.30
C GLU A 96 -16.36 -1.49 5.56
N LYS A 97 -16.78 -2.76 5.43
CA LYS A 97 -16.75 -3.72 6.54
C LYS A 97 -15.33 -4.02 7.03
N ASN A 98 -14.36 -4.09 6.11
CA ASN A 98 -12.99 -4.52 6.42
C ASN A 98 -11.96 -3.37 6.52
N LYS A 99 -12.39 -2.11 6.34
CA LYS A 99 -11.53 -0.91 6.46
C LYS A 99 -11.21 -0.49 7.89
N LYS A 100 -11.67 -1.22 8.91
CA LYS A 100 -11.48 -0.89 10.32
C LYS A 100 -10.66 -1.99 10.99
N ILE A 101 -9.59 -1.58 11.68
CA ILE A 101 -8.82 -2.40 12.63
C ILE A 101 -9.11 -1.89 14.03
#